data_AF-A0A9P4GQD9-F1
#
_entry.id   AF-A0A9P4GQD9-F1
#
_cell.length_a   1.000
_cell.length_b   1.000
_cell.length_c   1.000
_cell.angle_alpha   90.00
_cell.angle_beta   90.00
_cell.angle_gamma   90.00
#
_symmetry.space_group_name_H-M   'P 1'
#
loop_
_entity.id
_entity.type
_entity.pdbx_description
1 polymer ?
#
loop_
_entity_poly.entity_id
_entity_poly.type
_entity_poly.pdbx_seq_one_letter_code
_entity_poly.pdbx_strand_id
1 'polypeptide(L)'
;ERLTRPREPLPNLRGEDETELSYLTNLIETLSWILFPTKHSTCVVGRHPRPPDTSSTFCASLYSMGKGGVKCLDIGPEMGVTRKEVLKKLLGVVELDIGKMMYRDAR
;
A
#
# COMPACT_ATOMS: atom_id res chain seq x y z
N GLU A 1 22.59 0.21 17.19
CA GLU A 1 21.31 -0.09 16.51
C GLU A 1 20.79 1.13 15.75
N ARG A 2 20.21 0.97 14.55
CA ARG A 2 19.46 2.06 13.89
C ARG A 2 17.99 1.95 14.32
N LEU A 3 17.59 2.85 15.22
CA LEU A 3 16.22 3.06 15.67
C LEU A 3 15.27 3.19 14.47
N THR A 4 14.39 2.21 14.29
CA THR A 4 13.14 2.33 13.54
C THR A 4 12.28 3.40 14.22
N ARG A 5 12.50 4.66 13.87
CA ARG A 5 11.63 5.75 14.33
C ARG A 5 10.20 5.44 13.88
N PRO A 6 9.20 5.44 14.79
CA PRO A 6 7.82 5.48 14.36
C PRO A 6 7.66 6.73 13.51
N ARG A 7 7.27 6.55 12.24
CA ARG A 7 6.99 7.67 11.34
C ARG A 7 5.79 8.39 11.94
N GLU A 8 6.01 9.60 12.45
CA GLU A 8 4.90 10.45 12.88
C GLU A 8 3.93 10.58 11.70
N PRO A 9 2.62 10.31 11.91
CA PRO A 9 1.64 10.46 10.85
C PRO A 9 1.65 11.92 10.40
N LEU A 10 1.82 12.13 9.10
CA LEU A 10 1.80 13.47 8.52
C LEU A 10 0.47 14.14 8.89
N PRO A 11 0.48 15.42 9.30
CA PRO A 11 -0.73 16.11 9.72
C PRO A 11 -1.78 16.05 8.62
N ASN A 12 -2.97 15.63 9.02
CA ASN A 12 -4.11 15.38 8.14
C ASN A 12 -4.79 16.69 7.70
N LEU A 13 -4.08 17.48 6.89
CA LEU A 13 -4.50 18.82 6.43
C LEU A 13 -5.77 18.83 5.55
N ARG A 14 -6.29 17.65 5.17
CA ARG A 14 -7.46 17.48 4.29
C ARG A 14 -8.71 16.92 5.00
N GLY A 15 -8.61 16.53 6.27
CA GLY A 15 -9.73 15.96 7.02
C GLY A 15 -10.18 14.58 6.54
N GLU A 16 -9.30 13.78 5.94
CA GLU A 16 -9.62 12.38 5.61
C GLU A 16 -9.75 11.55 6.89
N ASP A 17 -10.58 10.52 6.93
CA ASP A 17 -10.70 9.69 8.15
C ASP A 17 -9.46 8.79 8.32
N GLU A 18 -8.55 9.15 9.23
CA GLU A 18 -7.33 8.38 9.50
C GLU A 18 -7.63 6.96 10.02
N THR A 19 -8.78 6.75 10.67
CA THR A 19 -9.22 5.42 11.11
C THR A 19 -9.51 4.55 9.89
N GLU A 20 -10.23 5.09 8.90
CA GLU A 20 -10.53 4.41 7.65
C GLU A 20 -9.25 4.15 6.84
N LEU A 21 -8.34 5.12 6.76
CA LEU A 21 -7.06 4.95 6.07
C LEU A 21 -6.20 3.86 6.73
N SER A 22 -6.13 3.85 8.06
CA SER A 22 -5.43 2.81 8.81
C SER A 22 -6.07 1.44 8.61
N TYR A 23 -7.40 1.37 8.61
CA TYR A 23 -8.13 0.13 8.34
C TYR A 23 -7.81 -0.42 6.95
N LEU A 24 -7.87 0.43 5.91
CA LEU A 24 -7.56 0.03 4.53
C LEU A 24 -6.11 -0.45 4.39
N THR A 25 -5.17 0.25 5.04
CA THR A 25 -3.75 -0.13 5.05
C THR A 25 -3.56 -1.53 5.67
N ASN A 26 -4.14 -1.75 6.86
CA ASN A 26 -4.07 -3.03 7.56
C ASN A 26 -4.75 -4.16 6.77
N LEU A 27 -5.87 -3.88 6.13
CA LEU A 27 -6.59 -4.85 5.30
C LEU A 27 -5.73 -5.29 4.09
N ILE A 28 -5.12 -4.34 3.38
CA ILE A 28 -4.22 -4.61 2.26
C ILE A 28 -3.03 -5.48 2.72
N GLU A 29 -2.37 -5.10 3.80
CA GLU A 29 -1.24 -5.85 4.33
C GLU A 29 -1.65 -7.27 4.76
N THR A 30 -2.79 -7.41 5.45
CA THR A 30 -3.31 -8.70 5.89
C THR A 30 -3.65 -9.61 4.71
N LEU A 31 -4.36 -9.11 3.70
CA LEU A 31 -4.70 -9.90 2.51
C LEU A 31 -3.46 -10.30 1.72
N SER A 32 -2.45 -9.44 1.67
CA SER A 32 -1.23 -9.72 0.92
C SER A 32 -0.40 -10.88 1.47
N TRP A 33 -0.62 -11.30 2.72
CA TRP A 33 0.01 -12.51 3.27
C TRP A 33 -0.32 -13.77 2.46
N ILE A 34 -1.50 -13.81 1.83
CA ILE A 34 -1.92 -14.92 0.96
C ILE A 34 -1.01 -14.96 -0.29
N LEU A 35 -0.67 -13.79 -0.84
CA LEU A 35 0.17 -13.66 -2.04
C LEU A 35 1.67 -13.82 -1.74
N PHE A 36 2.12 -13.37 -0.56
CA PHE A 36 3.54 -13.31 -0.18
C PHE A 36 3.80 -13.94 1.20
N PRO A 37 3.52 -15.24 1.40
CA PRO A 37 3.48 -15.86 2.74
C PRO A 37 4.83 -15.92 3.47
N THR A 38 5.94 -15.71 2.76
CA THR A 38 7.30 -15.76 3.33
C THR A 38 7.90 -14.38 3.58
N LYS A 39 7.16 -13.31 3.26
CA LYS A 39 7.65 -11.94 3.35
C LYS A 39 6.69 -11.08 4.16
N HIS A 40 7.25 -10.19 4.97
CA HIS A 40 6.44 -9.16 5.63
C HIS A 40 6.13 -8.06 4.61
N SER A 41 4.85 -7.93 4.24
CA SER A 41 4.37 -6.86 3.38
C SER A 41 4.15 -5.56 4.15
N THR A 42 4.32 -4.43 3.48
CA THR A 42 4.11 -3.09 4.03
C THR A 42 3.52 -2.20 2.95
N CYS A 43 2.34 -1.65 3.23
CA CYS A 43 1.65 -0.70 2.37
C CYS A 43 2.19 0.71 2.66
N VAL A 44 2.59 1.40 1.59
CA VAL A 44 3.16 2.75 1.68
C VAL A 44 2.27 3.68 0.87
N VAL A 45 1.73 4.69 1.53
CA VAL A 45 0.98 5.79 0.92
C VAL A 45 1.80 7.07 1.02
N GLY A 46 1.89 7.81 -0.08
CA GLY A 46 2.64 9.06 -0.14
C GLY A 46 2.13 9.99 -1.22
N ARG A 47 2.81 11.13 -1.36
CA ARG A 47 2.59 12.06 -2.47
C ARG A 47 3.48 11.66 -3.62
N HIS A 48 2.95 11.61 -4.83
CA HIS A 48 3.79 11.46 -6.00
C HIS A 48 4.55 12.77 -6.23
N PRO A 49 5.89 12.73 -6.36
CA PRO A 49 6.64 13.91 -6.74
C PRO A 49 6.27 14.25 -8.20
N ARG A 50 5.49 15.32 -8.43
CA ARG A 50 5.21 15.83 -9.78
C ARG A 50 5.50 17.32 -9.88
N PRO A 51 5.74 17.83 -11.10
CA PRO A 51 6.14 19.22 -11.36
C PRO A 51 5.08 20.24 -10.89
N PRO A 52 5.47 21.51 -10.70
CA PRO A 52 4.74 22.52 -9.91
C PRO A 52 3.30 22.82 -10.33
N ASP A 53 2.85 22.42 -11.53
CA ASP A 53 1.59 22.90 -12.13
C ASP A 53 0.43 21.89 -12.13
N THR A 54 0.54 20.77 -11.40
CA THR A 54 -0.56 19.79 -11.31
C THR A 54 -1.01 19.56 -9.88
N SER A 55 -2.33 19.41 -9.69
CA SER A 55 -2.93 19.14 -8.38
C SER A 55 -2.24 17.96 -7.70
N SER A 56 -2.03 18.07 -6.37
CA SER A 56 -1.28 17.08 -5.61
C SER A 56 -1.88 15.68 -5.78
N THR A 57 -1.13 14.76 -6.39
CA THR A 57 -1.54 13.36 -6.58
C THR A 57 -0.91 12.48 -5.50
N PHE A 58 -1.71 11.55 -4.99
CA PHE A 58 -1.25 10.52 -4.06
C PHE A 58 -0.86 9.27 -4.82
N CYS A 59 -0.01 8.48 -4.18
CA CYS A 59 0.48 7.20 -4.65
C CYS A 59 0.39 6.20 -3.51
N ALA A 60 -0.07 4.98 -3.79
CA ALA A 60 0.01 3.85 -2.87
C ALA A 60 0.74 2.67 -3.52
N SER A 61 1.54 1.95 -2.74
CA SER A 61 2.27 0.76 -3.21
C SER A 61 2.44 -0.25 -2.09
N LEU A 62 2.50 -1.51 -2.44
CA LEU A 62 2.81 -2.61 -1.54
C LEU A 62 4.25 -3.05 -1.74
N TYR A 63 5.01 -3.07 -0.66
CA TYR A 63 6.39 -3.57 -0.64
C TYR A 63 6.50 -4.78 0.28
N SER A 64 7.48 -5.64 0.02
CA SER A 64 7.85 -6.72 0.92
C SER A 64 9.34 -6.68 1.23
N MET A 65 9.67 -7.19 2.42
CA MET A 65 11.06 -7.31 2.86
C MET A 65 11.62 -8.68 2.44
N GLY A 66 12.62 -8.66 1.57
CA GLY A 66 13.39 -9.84 1.18
C GLY A 66 14.51 -10.19 2.18
N LYS A 67 15.12 -11.37 1.97
CA LYS A 67 16.33 -11.78 2.72
C LYS A 67 17.43 -10.74 2.54
N GLY A 68 18.07 -10.33 3.64
CA GLY A 68 19.10 -9.28 3.62
C GLY A 68 18.56 -7.84 3.70
N GLY A 69 17.26 -7.65 3.95
CA GLY A 69 16.67 -6.33 4.18
C GLY A 69 16.34 -5.53 2.93
N VAL A 70 16.41 -6.17 1.75
CA VAL A 70 16.04 -5.55 0.47
C VAL A 70 14.53 -5.33 0.42
N LYS A 71 14.10 -4.12 0.07
CA LYS A 71 12.69 -3.80 -0.18
C LYS A 71 12.35 -4.11 -1.63
N CYS A 72 11.43 -5.03 -1.84
CA CYS A 72 10.89 -5.35 -3.16
C CYS A 72 9.54 -4.66 -3.33
N LEU A 73 9.31 -4.02 -4.47
CA LEU A 73 7.98 -3.55 -4.86
C LEU A 73 7.20 -4.76 -5.37
N ASP A 74 6.07 -5.08 -4.74
CA ASP A 74 5.23 -6.19 -5.16
C ASP A 74 4.02 -5.72 -5.97
N ILE A 75 3.34 -4.65 -5.53
CA ILE A 75 2.13 -4.12 -6.19
C ILE A 75 2.14 -2.59 -6.21
N GLY A 76 1.69 -2.00 -7.31
CA GLY A 76 1.59 -0.54 -7.53
C GLY A 76 2.72 -0.01 -8.43
N PRO A 77 2.92 1.33 -8.51
CA PRO A 77 2.19 2.37 -7.79
C PRO A 77 0.80 2.70 -8.33
N GLU A 78 -0.19 2.72 -7.44
CA GLU A 78 -1.55 3.17 -7.73
C GLU A 78 -1.72 4.66 -7.44
N MET A 79 -2.38 5.38 -8.36
CA MET A 79 -2.44 6.84 -8.38
C MET A 79 -3.86 7.38 -8.22
N GLY A 80 -3.99 8.51 -7.53
CA GLY A 80 -5.31 9.09 -7.21
C GLY A 80 -5.23 10.47 -6.58
N VAL A 81 -6.39 11.10 -6.41
CA VAL A 81 -6.52 12.47 -5.90
C VAL A 81 -6.52 12.52 -4.37
N THR A 82 -6.89 11.41 -3.73
CA THR A 82 -6.98 11.25 -2.27
C THR A 82 -6.25 9.99 -1.80
N ARG A 83 -5.88 9.93 -0.52
CA ARG A 83 -5.23 8.74 0.06
C ARG A 83 -6.18 7.54 0.05
N LYS A 84 -7.44 7.80 0.39
CA LYS A 84 -8.50 6.78 0.36
C LYS A 84 -8.68 6.18 -1.02
N GLU A 85 -8.72 7.00 -2.06
CA GLU A 85 -8.88 6.53 -3.44
C GLU A 85 -7.72 5.63 -3.87
N VAL A 86 -6.47 6.01 -3.58
CA VAL A 86 -5.31 5.17 -3.95
C VAL A 86 -5.26 3.86 -3.17
N LEU A 87 -5.64 3.88 -1.90
CA LEU A 87 -5.75 2.67 -1.09
C LEU A 87 -6.84 1.73 -1.63
N LYS A 88 -8.01 2.26 -2.02
CA LYS A 88 -9.07 1.45 -2.64
C LYS A 88 -8.64 0.84 -3.98
N LYS A 89 -7.92 1.60 -4.81
CA LYS A 89 -7.34 1.08 -6.06
C LYS A 89 -6.36 -0.06 -5.79
N LEU A 90 -5.43 0.16 -4.87
CA LEU A 90 -4.44 -0.86 -4.48
C LEU A 90 -5.10 -2.12 -3.91
N LEU A 91 -6.11 -1.97 -3.06
CA LEU A 91 -6.89 -3.08 -2.52
C LEU A 91 -7.54 -3.90 -3.64
N GLY A 92 -8.18 -3.25 -4.62
CA GLY A 92 -8.80 -3.95 -5.75
C GLY A 92 -7.81 -4.78 -6.57
N VAL A 93 -6.56 -4.32 -6.71
CA VAL A 93 -5.50 -5.10 -7.38
C VAL A 93 -5.12 -6.33 -6.55
N VAL A 94 -4.96 -6.17 -5.22
CA VAL A 94 -4.64 -7.28 -4.31
C VAL A 94 -5.75 -8.34 -4.33
N GLU A 95 -7.01 -7.93 -4.22
CA GLU A 95 -8.17 -8.82 -4.27
C GLU A 95 -8.27 -9.59 -5.59
N LEU A 96 -8.01 -8.90 -6.71
CA LEU A 96 -8.01 -9.51 -8.03
C LEU A 96 -6.92 -10.60 -8.15
N ASP A 97 -5.72 -10.33 -7.67
CA ASP A 97 -4.62 -11.30 -7.74
C ASP A 97 -4.83 -12.50 -6.81
N ILE A 98 -5.43 -12.29 -5.63
CA ILE A 98 -5.90 -13.38 -4.77
C ILE A 98 -6.94 -14.23 -5.52
N GLY A 99 -7.94 -13.59 -6.14
CA GLY A 99 -8.97 -14.29 -6.91
C GLY A 99 -8.39 -15.13 -8.06
N LYS A 100 -7.40 -14.60 -8.78
CA LYS A 100 -6.69 -15.35 -9.83
C LYS A 100 -5.94 -16.57 -9.26
N MET A 101 -5.31 -16.42 -8.10
CA MET A 101 -4.60 -17.52 -7.43
C MET A 101 -5.59 -18.62 -7.03
N MET A 102 -6.69 -18.26 -6.35
CA MET A 102 -7.73 -19.21 -5.94
C MET A 102 -8.36 -19.94 -7.14
N TYR A 103 -8.59 -19.24 -8.25
CA TYR A 103 -9.11 -19.86 -9.47
C TYR A 103 -8.13 -20.87 -10.08
N ARG A 104 -6.82 -20.62 -9.98
CA ARG A 104 -5.78 -21.54 -10.47
C ARG A 104 -5.64 -22.77 -9.59
N ASP A 105 -5.69 -22.60 -8.27
CA ASP A 105 -5.60 -23.72 -7.31
C ASP A 105 -6.81 -24.67 -7.38
N ALA A 106 -7.96 -24.16 -7.82
CA ALA A 106 -9.18 -24.97 -8.00
C ALA A 106 -9.17 -25.86 -9.26
N ARG A 107 -8.19 -25.72 -10.15
CA ARG A 107 -8.02 -26.54 -11.36
C ARG A 107 -7.00 -27.65 -11.16
#